data_AF-A0A091FRI0-F1
#
_entry.id   AF-A0A091FRI0-F1
#
_cell.length_a   1.000
_cell.length_b   1.000
_cell.length_c   1.000
_cell.angle_alpha   90.00
_cell.angle_beta   90.00
_cell.angle_gamma   90.00
#
_symmetry.space_group_name_H-M   'P 1'
#
loop_
_entity.id
_entity.type
_entity.pdbx_description
1 polymer ?
#
loop_
_entity_poly.entity_id
_entity_poly.type
_entity_poly.pdbx_seq_one_letter_code
_entity_poly.pdbx_strand_id
1 'polypeptide(L)'
;RRDMKAFGVEVCCIQPGLFKTSLTNPAKIMKEKEFIWNMLLSDIIKQYGDEYFQKDAEKKEKLSKICLNKDISPVAQCLDHALTGLHPRAHYVVLQDAKLLWNPLSRMPAA
;
A
#
# COMPACT_ATOMS: atom_id res chain seq x y z
N ARG A 1 18.13 -2.97 -9.42
CA ARG A 1 19.14 -2.13 -8.73
C ARG A 1 20.42 -2.14 -9.56
N ARG A 2 20.96 -0.97 -9.95
CA ARG A 2 22.10 -0.88 -10.90
C ARG A 2 23.44 -1.13 -10.21
N ASP A 3 23.57 -0.64 -8.99
CA ASP A 3 24.66 -0.84 -8.04
C ASP A 3 24.94 -2.32 -7.76
N MET A 4 23.89 -3.12 -7.53
CA MET A 4 24.04 -4.55 -7.19
C MET A 4 24.44 -5.43 -8.39
N LYS A 5 24.26 -4.92 -9.62
CA LYS A 5 24.55 -5.66 -10.84
C LYS A 5 26.04 -6.05 -10.95
N ALA A 6 26.95 -5.20 -10.45
CA ALA A 6 28.39 -5.47 -10.46
C ALA A 6 28.77 -6.69 -9.61
N PHE A 7 27.94 -7.06 -8.63
CA PHE A 7 28.16 -8.19 -7.73
C PHE A 7 27.45 -9.47 -8.18
N GLY A 8 26.83 -9.47 -9.38
CA GLY A 8 26.01 -10.58 -9.85
C GLY A 8 24.72 -10.77 -9.04
N VAL A 9 24.33 -9.78 -8.23
CA VAL A 9 23.14 -9.85 -7.38
C VAL A 9 21.94 -9.27 -8.13
N GLU A 10 20.93 -10.11 -8.35
CA GLU A 10 19.65 -9.67 -8.89
C GLU A 10 18.73 -9.20 -7.76
N VAL A 11 18.04 -8.08 -7.99
CA VAL A 11 17.15 -7.46 -7.00
C VAL A 11 15.79 -7.25 -7.61
N CYS A 12 14.79 -7.89 -7.01
CA CYS A 12 13.38 -7.78 -7.37
C CYS A 12 12.62 -6.99 -6.31
N CYS A 13 11.81 -6.03 -6.74
CA CYS A 13 10.90 -5.28 -5.89
C CYS A 13 9.49 -5.83 -6.03
N ILE A 14 8.91 -6.36 -4.95
CA ILE A 14 7.52 -6.83 -4.92
C ILE A 14 6.66 -5.75 -4.28
N GLN A 15 5.71 -5.22 -5.04
CA GLN A 15 4.76 -4.21 -4.59
C GLN A 15 3.38 -4.87 -4.41
N PRO A 16 3.06 -5.32 -3.19
CA PRO A 16 1.70 -5.72 -2.87
C PRO A 16 0.82 -4.47 -2.78
N GLY A 17 -0.42 -4.58 -3.22
CA GLY A 17 -1.44 -3.59 -2.87
C GLY A 17 -2.20 -4.01 -1.60
N LEU A 18 -3.50 -3.70 -1.53
CA LEU A 18 -4.29 -3.91 -0.32
C LEU A 18 -4.75 -5.38 -0.16
N PHE A 19 -4.12 -6.10 0.76
CA PHE A 19 -4.50 -7.47 1.13
C PHE A 19 -4.97 -7.55 2.58
N LYS A 20 -5.93 -8.43 2.86
CA LYS A 20 -6.42 -8.69 4.21
C LYS A 20 -5.33 -9.37 5.05
N THR A 21 -4.63 -8.57 5.84
CA THR A 21 -3.59 -9.01 6.78
C THR A 21 -3.81 -8.36 8.15
N SER A 22 -3.02 -8.78 9.15
CA SER A 22 -3.05 -8.14 10.48
C SER A 22 -2.69 -6.65 10.43
N LEU A 23 -1.93 -6.22 9.41
CA LEU A 23 -1.57 -4.82 9.20
C LEU A 23 -2.74 -3.97 8.72
N THR A 24 -3.63 -4.55 7.91
CA THR A 24 -4.82 -3.86 7.38
C THR A 24 -6.05 -4.00 8.27
N ASN A 25 -5.86 -4.30 9.57
CA ASN A 25 -6.98 -4.45 10.49
C ASN A 25 -7.62 -3.08 10.76
N PRO A 26 -8.88 -2.85 10.34
CA PRO A 26 -9.51 -1.55 10.44
C PRO A 26 -9.65 -1.08 11.89
N ALA A 27 -9.95 -1.98 12.83
CA ALA A 27 -10.09 -1.61 14.24
C ALA A 27 -8.77 -1.14 14.85
N LYS A 28 -7.66 -1.84 14.53
CA LYS A 28 -6.32 -1.46 15.00
C LYS A 28 -5.91 -0.10 14.41
N ILE A 29 -6.11 0.08 13.10
CA ILE A 29 -5.79 1.34 12.40
C ILE A 29 -6.61 2.50 12.97
N MET A 30 -7.92 2.31 13.18
CA MET A 30 -8.79 3.36 13.70
C MET A 30 -8.39 3.79 15.12
N LYS A 31 -8.10 2.83 16.00
CA LYS A 31 -7.64 3.11 17.36
C LYS A 31 -6.32 3.89 17.37
N GLU A 32 -5.37 3.50 16.52
CA GLU A 32 -4.08 4.17 16.44
C GLU A 32 -4.20 5.60 15.89
N LYS A 33 -5.06 5.81 14.89
CA LYS A 33 -5.36 7.16 14.40
C LYS A 33 -6.05 8.03 15.43
N GLU A 34 -7.02 7.50 16.17
CA GLU A 34 -7.71 8.23 17.22
C GLU A 34 -6.73 8.67 18.31
N PHE A 35 -5.82 7.78 18.71
CA PHE A 35 -4.74 8.11 19.62
C PHE A 35 -3.86 9.26 19.09
N ILE A 36 -3.43 9.18 17.83
CA ILE A 36 -2.63 10.23 17.18
C ILE A 36 -3.42 11.55 17.12
N TRP A 37 -4.68 11.50 16.72
CA TRP A 37 -5.54 12.68 16.59
C TRP A 37 -5.68 13.43 17.91
N ASN A 38 -5.90 12.71 19.01
CA ASN A 38 -6.00 13.30 20.35
C ASN A 38 -4.67 13.86 20.88
N MET A 39 -3.53 13.43 20.32
CA MET A 39 -2.20 13.93 20.65
C MET A 39 -1.80 15.16 19.83
N LEU A 40 -2.56 15.54 18.79
CA LEU A 40 -2.23 16.67 17.94
C LEU A 40 -2.53 18.01 18.62
N LEU A 41 -1.74 19.02 18.26
CA LEU A 41 -2.00 20.41 18.64
C LEU A 41 -3.30 20.91 17.98
N SER A 42 -4.04 21.78 18.68
CA SER A 42 -5.30 22.34 18.20
C SER A 42 -5.19 23.03 16.84
N ASP A 43 -4.04 23.66 16.56
CA ASP A 43 -3.83 24.37 15.30
C ASP A 43 -3.71 23.41 14.12
N ILE A 44 -3.14 22.22 14.35
CA ILE A 44 -3.04 21.17 13.34
C ILE A 44 -4.43 20.56 13.10
N ILE A 45 -5.18 20.28 14.17
CA ILE A 45 -6.55 19.77 14.08
C ILE A 45 -7.43 20.72 13.23
N LYS A 46 -7.33 22.03 13.49
CA LYS A 46 -8.04 23.06 12.71
C LYS A 46 -7.63 23.10 11.24
N GLN A 47 -6.34 22.89 10.92
CA GLN A 47 -5.88 22.84 9.53
C GLN A 47 -6.49 21.67 8.75
N TYR A 48 -6.64 20.51 9.37
CA TYR A 48 -7.30 19.36 8.76
C TYR A 48 -8.84 19.52 8.73
N GLY A 49 -9.39 20.22 9.72
CA GLY A 49 -10.82 20.44 9.91
C GLY A 49 -11.45 19.40 10.82
N ASP A 50 -12.44 19.81 11.61
CA ASP A 50 -13.05 18.99 12.66
C ASP A 50 -13.71 17.71 12.11
N GLU A 51 -14.18 17.73 10.87
CA GLU A 51 -14.82 16.59 10.19
C GLU A 51 -13.81 15.64 9.50
N TYR A 52 -12.51 15.99 9.47
CA TYR A 52 -11.50 15.23 8.73
C TYR A 52 -11.45 13.77 9.16
N PHE A 53 -11.42 13.53 10.47
CA PHE A 53 -11.29 12.19 11.02
C PHE A 53 -12.44 11.28 10.58
N GLN A 54 -13.68 11.77 10.64
CA GLN A 54 -14.87 11.03 10.23
C GLN A 54 -14.88 10.77 8.72
N LYS A 55 -14.60 11.81 7.90
CA LYS A 55 -14.54 11.67 6.44
C LYS A 55 -13.43 10.71 5.99
N ASP A 56 -12.26 10.74 6.64
CA ASP A 56 -11.16 9.82 6.35
C ASP A 56 -11.54 8.37 6.69
N ALA A 57 -12.19 8.16 7.83
CA ALA A 57 -12.67 6.85 8.25
C ALA A 57 -13.65 6.26 7.23
N GLU A 58 -14.67 7.01 6.83
CA GLU A 58 -15.66 6.60 5.83
C GLU A 58 -15.02 6.31 4.47
N LYS A 59 -14.12 7.19 4.01
CA LYS A 59 -13.43 7.01 2.72
C LYS A 59 -12.57 5.75 2.72
N LYS A 60 -11.82 5.51 3.80
CA LYS A 60 -10.98 4.32 3.93
C LYS A 60 -11.79 3.04 4.08
N GLU A 61 -12.93 3.09 4.76
CA GLU A 61 -13.85 1.96 4.81
C GLU A 61 -14.37 1.60 3.40
N LYS A 62 -14.85 2.59 2.64
CA LYS A 62 -15.28 2.41 1.24
C LYS A 62 -14.17 1.83 0.37
N LEU A 63 -12.95 2.41 0.44
CA LEU A 63 -11.79 1.90 -0.29
C LEU A 63 -11.43 0.47 0.10
N SER A 64 -11.48 0.14 1.39
CA SER A 64 -11.22 -1.22 1.87
C SER A 64 -12.26 -2.21 1.31
N LYS A 65 -13.54 -1.85 1.24
CA LYS A 65 -14.58 -2.74 0.69
C LYS A 65 -14.36 -3.03 -0.80
N ILE A 66 -13.82 -2.06 -1.55
CA ILE A 66 -13.58 -2.18 -2.99
C ILE A 66 -12.28 -2.92 -3.29
N CYS A 67 -11.18 -2.55 -2.62
CA CYS A 67 -9.83 -2.98 -3.01
C CYS A 67 -9.23 -4.10 -2.15
N LEU A 68 -9.83 -4.45 -1.01
CA LEU A 68 -9.23 -5.42 -0.07
C LEU A 68 -9.38 -6.84 -0.63
N ASN A 69 -8.27 -7.38 -1.13
CA ASN A 69 -8.23 -8.77 -1.54
C ASN A 69 -7.96 -9.69 -0.34
N LYS A 70 -8.75 -10.76 -0.19
CA LYS A 70 -8.57 -11.76 0.88
C LYS A 70 -7.53 -12.82 0.52
N ASP A 71 -7.35 -13.06 -0.77
CA ASP A 71 -6.39 -14.05 -1.26
C ASP A 71 -4.99 -13.43 -1.34
N ILE A 72 -4.07 -13.97 -0.55
CA ILE A 72 -2.66 -13.52 -0.48
C ILE A 72 -1.78 -14.35 -1.43
N SER A 73 -2.31 -15.45 -1.99
CA SER A 73 -1.59 -16.34 -2.90
C SER A 73 -0.88 -15.64 -4.06
N PRO A 74 -1.43 -14.57 -4.69
CA PRO A 74 -0.73 -13.84 -5.74
C PRO A 74 0.62 -13.24 -5.29
N VAL A 75 0.74 -12.84 -4.03
CA VAL A 75 2.00 -12.32 -3.46
C VAL A 75 3.01 -13.45 -3.35
N ALA A 76 2.58 -14.60 -2.83
CA ALA A 76 3.43 -15.79 -2.70
C ALA A 76 3.91 -16.29 -4.08
N GLN A 77 3.05 -16.31 -5.08
CA GLN A 77 3.41 -16.68 -6.45
C GLN A 77 4.42 -15.71 -7.08
N CYS A 78 4.28 -14.40 -6.83
CA CYS A 78 5.26 -13.42 -7.30
C CYS A 78 6.61 -13.60 -6.59
N LEU A 79 6.59 -13.93 -5.30
CA LEU A 79 7.80 -14.23 -4.54
C LEU A 79 8.49 -15.49 -5.06
N ASP A 80 7.73 -16.56 -5.29
CA ASP A 80 8.24 -17.81 -5.84
C ASP A 80 8.93 -17.57 -7.19
N HIS A 81 8.24 -16.91 -8.13
CA HIS A 81 8.85 -16.56 -9.41
C HIS A 81 10.09 -15.65 -9.26
N ALA A 82 10.11 -14.73 -8.30
CA ALA A 82 11.28 -13.86 -8.08
C ALA A 82 12.49 -14.63 -7.58
N LEU A 83 12.28 -15.75 -6.88
CA LEU A 83 13.34 -16.58 -6.30
C LEU A 83 13.79 -17.72 -7.22
N THR A 84 12.87 -18.35 -7.93
CA THR A 84 13.12 -19.58 -8.71
C THR A 84 13.13 -19.36 -10.22
N GLY A 85 12.66 -18.21 -10.69
CA GLY A 85 12.56 -17.91 -12.12
C GLY A 85 13.93 -17.76 -12.78
N LEU A 86 14.07 -18.30 -13.99
CA LEU A 86 15.27 -18.12 -14.81
C LEU A 86 15.50 -16.64 -15.21
N HIS A 87 14.41 -15.89 -15.36
CA HIS A 87 14.41 -14.47 -15.72
C HIS A 87 13.41 -13.71 -14.84
N PRO A 88 13.76 -13.42 -13.57
CA PRO A 88 12.84 -12.71 -12.70
C PRO A 88 12.73 -11.23 -13.11
N ARG A 89 11.63 -10.60 -12.72
CA ARG A 89 11.35 -9.19 -13.04
C ARG A 89 11.96 -8.30 -11.98
N ALA A 90 12.52 -7.16 -12.39
CA ALA A 90 12.98 -6.17 -11.41
C ALA A 90 11.82 -5.60 -10.56
N HIS A 91 10.59 -5.57 -11.09
CA HIS A 91 9.41 -5.06 -10.40
C HIS A 91 8.19 -5.97 -10.61
N TYR A 92 7.61 -6.45 -9.53
CA TYR A 92 6.37 -7.23 -9.50
C TYR A 92 5.25 -6.40 -8.89
N VAL A 93 4.21 -6.12 -9.68
CA VAL A 93 2.97 -5.50 -9.20
C VAL A 93 1.90 -6.58 -9.07
N VAL A 94 1.52 -6.87 -7.84
CA VAL A 94 0.73 -8.06 -7.50
C VAL A 94 -0.79 -7.85 -7.64
N LEU A 95 -1.28 -6.60 -7.63
CA LEU A 95 -2.71 -6.30 -7.68
C LEU A 95 -3.18 -5.71 -9.02
N GLN A 96 -4.35 -6.16 -9.46
CA GLN A 96 -5.05 -5.62 -10.64
C GLN A 96 -5.47 -4.16 -10.40
N ASP A 97 -5.96 -3.83 -9.21
CA ASP A 97 -6.29 -2.45 -8.80
C ASP A 97 -5.07 -1.53 -8.76
N ALA A 98 -3.91 -2.06 -8.38
CA ALA A 98 -2.66 -1.30 -8.38
C ALA A 98 -2.16 -1.00 -9.80
N LYS A 99 -2.44 -1.87 -10.76
CA LYS A 99 -2.14 -1.62 -12.18
C LYS A 99 -3.09 -0.59 -12.79
N LEU A 100 -4.36 -0.58 -12.37
CA LEU A 100 -5.40 0.25 -12.99
C LEU A 100 -5.54 1.65 -12.37
N LEU A 101 -5.27 1.80 -11.07
CA LEU A 101 -5.46 3.06 -10.34
C LEU A 101 -4.14 3.67 -9.88
N TRP A 102 -3.29 2.90 -9.20
CA TRP A 102 -2.09 3.44 -8.54
C TRP A 102 -0.90 3.66 -9.49
N ASN A 103 -0.69 2.78 -10.46
CA ASN A 103 0.36 2.92 -11.47
C ASN A 103 0.13 4.09 -12.47
N PRO A 104 -1.08 4.38 -12.96
CA PRO A 104 -1.29 5.60 -13.73
C PRO A 104 -1.16 6.85 -12.85
N LEU A 105 -1.72 6.84 -11.63
CA LEU A 105 -1.62 7.98 -10.71
C LEU A 105 -0.17 8.32 -10.35
N SER A 106 0.68 7.31 -10.14
CA SER A 106 2.11 7.53 -9.84
C SER A 106 2.92 8.08 -11.01
N ARG A 107 2.38 7.98 -12.24
CA ARG A 107 2.98 8.51 -13.47
C ARG A 107 2.34 9.82 -13.92
N MET A 108 1.31 10.31 -13.23
CA MET A 108 0.76 11.63 -13.50
C MET A 108 1.77 12.69 -13.07
N PRO A 109 1.93 13.78 -13.85
CA PRO A 109 2.78 14.89 -13.46
C PRO A 109 2.28 15.48 -12.15
N ALA A 110 3.19 15.68 -11.19
CA ALA A 110 2.90 16.53 -10.04
C ALA A 110 2.76 17.97 -10.55
N ALA A 111 1.68 18.64 -10.14
CA ALA A 111 1.47 20.06 -10.42
C ALA A 111 2.54 20.93 -9.73
#